data_AF-Q4CZ48-F1
#
_entry.id   AF-Q4CZ48-F1
#
_cell.length_a   1.000
_cell.length_b   1.000
_cell.length_c   1.000
_cell.angle_alpha   90.00
_cell.angle_beta   90.00
_cell.angle_gamma   90.00
#
_symmetry.space_group_name_H-M   'P 1'
#
loop_
_entity.id
_entity.type
_entity.pdbx_description
1 polymer ?
#
loop_
_entity_poly.entity_id
_entity_poly.type
_entity_poly.pdbx_seq_one_letter_code
_entity_poly.pdbx_strand_id
1 'polypeptide(L)'
;MRRVFPNVACLCLAKQERDLHFPITPPPIEIEYLDEDPLEFAVRTEARKWGFDDMSYMRELAFVRINNNPTVGQFRTMTPDERRNLFWGSDRQDFFRHLTFMLTGTPEHLYHRGW
;
A
#
# COMPACT_ATOMS: atom_id res chain seq x y z
N MET A 1 -52.58 -25.74 -20.04
CA MET A 1 -51.12 -25.50 -20.17
C MET A 1 -50.86 -23.99 -20.20
N ARG A 2 -50.23 -23.42 -19.16
CA ARG A 2 -49.51 -22.13 -19.26
C ARG A 2 -48.40 -22.18 -18.21
N ARG A 3 -47.17 -22.46 -18.64
CA ARG A 3 -45.96 -22.31 -17.83
C ARG A 3 -45.65 -20.81 -17.77
N VAL A 4 -45.78 -20.21 -16.59
CA VAL A 4 -45.30 -18.86 -16.33
C VAL A 4 -43.85 -19.02 -15.88
N PHE A 5 -42.91 -18.62 -16.71
CA PHE A 5 -41.50 -18.54 -16.33
C PHE A 5 -41.31 -17.28 -15.49
N PRO A 6 -40.83 -17.37 -14.24
CA PRO A 6 -40.57 -16.18 -13.45
C PRO A 6 -39.38 -15.43 -14.05
N ASN A 7 -39.58 -14.13 -14.29
CA ASN A 7 -38.54 -13.18 -14.68
C ASN A 7 -37.47 -13.10 -13.57
N VAL A 8 -36.41 -13.90 -13.68
CA VAL A 8 -35.20 -13.76 -12.89
C VAL A 8 -34.34 -12.69 -13.56
N ALA A 9 -34.73 -11.42 -13.43
CA ALA A 9 -33.98 -10.30 -14.03
C ALA A 9 -34.14 -9.02 -13.20
N CYS A 10 -33.70 -9.05 -11.94
CA CYS A 10 -33.24 -7.86 -11.22
C CYS A 10 -32.52 -8.26 -9.93
N LEU A 11 -31.50 -9.11 -10.03
CA LEU A 11 -30.39 -8.99 -9.09
C LEU A 11 -29.64 -7.74 -9.53
N CYS A 12 -30.17 -6.58 -9.13
CA CYS A 12 -29.46 -5.33 -9.17
C CYS A 12 -28.08 -5.61 -8.58
N LEU A 13 -27.06 -5.31 -9.37
CA LEU A 13 -25.68 -5.18 -8.95
C LEU A 13 -25.69 -4.27 -7.71
N ALA A 14 -25.90 -4.84 -6.53
CA ALA A 14 -25.37 -4.27 -5.32
C ALA A 14 -23.89 -4.14 -5.66
N LYS A 15 -23.44 -2.90 -5.86
CA LYS A 15 -22.02 -2.62 -5.78
C LYS A 15 -21.64 -3.21 -4.44
N GLN A 16 -21.00 -4.37 -4.47
CA GLN A 16 -20.31 -4.87 -3.32
C GLN A 16 -19.24 -3.81 -3.13
N GLU A 17 -19.55 -2.84 -2.28
CA GLU A 17 -18.58 -1.93 -1.73
C GLU A 17 -17.59 -2.89 -1.09
N ARG A 18 -16.45 -3.08 -1.77
CA ARG A 18 -15.35 -3.80 -1.16
C ARG A 18 -15.09 -3.03 0.12
N ASP A 19 -15.05 -3.71 1.26
CA ASP A 19 -14.46 -3.12 2.44
C ASP A 19 -13.03 -2.77 2.03
N LEU A 20 -12.79 -1.50 1.74
CA LEU A 20 -11.47 -1.00 1.40
C LEU A 20 -10.87 -0.52 2.71
N HIS A 21 -9.62 -0.90 2.97
CA HIS A 21 -8.85 -0.42 4.11
C HIS A 21 -8.77 1.11 4.14
N PHE A 22 -8.90 1.74 2.96
CA PHE A 22 -8.92 3.18 2.79
C PHE A 22 -10.12 3.64 1.96
N PRO A 23 -10.72 4.80 2.31
CA PRO A 23 -11.63 5.50 1.41
C PRO A 23 -10.94 5.77 0.06
N ILE A 24 -11.70 5.76 -1.03
CA ILE A 24 -11.22 6.11 -2.38
C ILE A 24 -10.74 7.58 -2.44
N THR A 25 -11.14 8.39 -1.46
CA THR A 25 -10.69 9.79 -1.37
C THR A 25 -9.28 9.88 -0.77
N PRO A 26 -8.37 10.65 -1.41
CA PRO A 26 -7.03 10.88 -0.86
C PRO A 26 -7.11 11.57 0.51
N PRO A 27 -6.08 11.43 1.37
CA PRO A 27 -6.03 12.16 2.63
C PRO A 27 -6.06 13.67 2.36
N PRO A 28 -6.77 14.46 3.19
CA PRO A 28 -7.00 15.88 2.92
C PRO A 28 -5.77 16.77 3.11
N ILE A 29 -4.69 16.25 3.72
CA ILE A 29 -3.53 17.03 4.15
C ILE A 29 -2.26 16.28 3.75
N GLU A 30 -1.30 17.02 3.21
CA GLU A 30 0.07 16.53 3.02
C GLU A 30 0.75 16.38 4.37
N ILE A 31 1.25 15.17 4.66
CA ILE A 31 1.89 14.84 5.93
C ILE A 31 3.39 15.00 5.76
N GLU A 32 4.00 15.79 6.65
CA GLU A 32 5.44 15.81 6.85
C GLU A 32 5.83 14.66 7.78
N TYR A 33 6.77 13.82 7.35
CA TYR A 33 7.23 12.66 8.12
C TYR A 33 8.40 13.02 9.02
N LEU A 34 8.17 12.90 10.33
CA LEU A 34 9.18 13.13 11.36
C LEU A 34 10.08 11.91 11.50
N ASP A 35 11.30 12.11 11.98
CA ASP A 35 12.27 11.02 12.13
C ASP A 35 11.84 9.99 13.20
N GLU A 36 11.01 10.43 14.16
CA GLU A 36 10.43 9.62 15.22
C GLU A 36 9.21 8.81 14.76
N ASP A 37 8.61 9.16 13.61
CA ASP A 37 7.43 8.47 13.13
C ASP A 37 7.76 7.02 12.76
N PRO A 38 6.89 6.04 13.07
CA PRO A 38 7.09 4.67 12.62
C PRO A 38 6.93 4.58 11.09
N LEU A 39 7.77 3.78 10.43
CA LEU A 39 7.71 3.57 8.98
C LEU A 39 6.34 3.02 8.55
N GLU A 40 5.70 2.21 9.40
CA GLU A 40 4.33 1.72 9.19
C GLU A 40 3.35 2.87 8.97
N PHE A 41 3.49 3.97 9.70
CA PHE A 41 2.63 5.14 9.54
C PHE A 41 2.84 5.83 8.19
N ALA A 42 4.09 5.95 7.74
CA ALA A 42 4.40 6.48 6.42
C ALA A 42 3.83 5.59 5.30
N VAL A 43 4.08 4.29 5.38
CA VAL A 43 3.58 3.30 4.40
C VAL A 43 2.06 3.29 4.34
N ARG A 44 1.38 3.35 5.50
CA ARG A 44 -0.08 3.45 5.57
C ARG A 44 -0.60 4.72 4.91
N THR A 45 0.04 5.86 5.17
CA THR A 45 -0.37 7.14 4.62
C THR A 45 -0.19 7.18 3.10
N GLU A 46 0.94 6.68 2.60
CA GLU A 46 1.20 6.63 1.16
C GLU A 46 0.33 5.58 0.45
N ALA A 47 0.11 4.41 1.04
CA ALA A 47 -0.81 3.40 0.50
C ALA A 47 -2.25 3.93 0.39
N ARG A 48 -2.67 4.78 1.33
CA ARG A 48 -3.97 5.48 1.27
C ARG A 48 -4.06 6.43 0.08
N LYS A 49 -3.01 7.24 -0.18
CA LYS A 49 -2.96 8.13 -1.35
C LYS A 49 -3.08 7.37 -2.66
N TRP A 50 -2.54 6.15 -2.70
CA TRP A 50 -2.53 5.29 -3.88
C TRP A 50 -3.79 4.43 -4.05
N GLY A 51 -4.72 4.46 -3.10
CA GLY A 51 -5.95 3.66 -3.18
C GLY A 51 -5.68 2.16 -3.14
N PHE A 52 -4.73 1.72 -2.31
CA PHE A 52 -4.45 0.30 -2.14
C PHE A 52 -5.71 -0.46 -1.72
N ASP A 53 -5.93 -1.61 -2.34
CA ASP A 53 -6.90 -2.57 -1.82
C ASP A 53 -6.34 -3.30 -0.58
N ASP A 54 -7.21 -4.02 0.12
CA ASP A 54 -6.86 -4.73 1.36
C ASP A 54 -5.67 -5.66 1.17
N MET A 55 -5.61 -6.41 0.07
CA MET A 55 -4.56 -7.40 -0.17
C MET A 55 -3.22 -6.73 -0.44
N SER A 56 -3.20 -5.67 -1.25
CA SER A 56 -1.98 -4.90 -1.54
C SER A 56 -1.47 -4.21 -0.29
N TYR A 57 -2.36 -3.61 0.49
CA TYR A 57 -1.98 -2.94 1.74
C TYR A 57 -1.44 -3.93 2.77
N MET A 58 -2.14 -5.04 3.00
CA MET A 58 -1.70 -6.06 3.96
C MET A 58 -0.35 -6.66 3.57
N ARG A 59 -0.07 -6.83 2.28
CA ARG A 59 1.23 -7.29 1.78
C ARG A 59 2.34 -6.29 2.11
N GLU A 60 2.20 -5.02 1.72
CA GLU A 60 3.23 -4.02 1.98
C GLU A 60 3.43 -3.75 3.48
N LEU A 61 2.34 -3.78 4.25
CA LEU A 61 2.39 -3.61 5.70
C LEU A 61 3.15 -4.76 6.39
N ALA A 62 2.97 -6.00 5.91
CA ALA A 62 3.65 -7.16 6.48
C ALA A 62 5.17 -7.00 6.41
N PHE A 63 5.71 -6.45 5.33
CA PHE A 63 7.14 -6.20 5.16
C PHE A 63 7.71 -5.26 6.23
N VAL A 64 6.99 -4.18 6.52
CA VAL A 64 7.41 -3.21 7.55
C VAL A 64 7.39 -3.85 8.95
N ARG A 65 6.33 -4.63 9.24
CA ARG A 65 6.15 -5.25 10.57
C ARG A 65 7.11 -6.39 10.85
N ILE A 66 7.43 -7.21 9.84
CA ILE A 66 8.40 -8.31 9.98
C ILE A 66 9.79 -7.76 10.34
N ASN A 67 10.12 -6.57 9.88
CA ASN A 67 11.43 -5.94 10.10
C ASN A 67 11.47 -5.00 11.31
N ASN A 68 10.71 -5.31 12.37
CA ASN A 68 10.65 -4.53 13.61
C ASN A 68 10.16 -3.07 13.46
N ASN A 69 9.49 -2.73 12.35
CA ASN A 69 8.90 -1.41 12.11
C ASN A 69 9.83 -0.24 12.49
N PRO A 70 10.93 -0.03 11.75
CA PRO A 70 11.87 1.04 12.04
C PRO A 70 11.19 2.41 11.98
N THR A 71 11.80 3.42 12.56
CA THR A 71 11.32 4.80 12.36
C THR A 71 11.68 5.31 10.96
N VAL A 72 11.02 6.38 10.52
CA VAL A 72 11.35 7.08 9.27
C VAL A 72 12.80 7.59 9.29
N GLY A 73 13.27 8.08 10.43
CA GLY A 73 14.66 8.50 10.60
C GLY A 73 15.64 7.35 10.41
N GLN A 74 15.35 6.18 10.99
CA GLN A 74 16.15 4.97 10.75
C GLN A 74 16.10 4.53 9.29
N PHE A 75 14.94 4.62 8.64
CA PHE A 75 14.80 4.31 7.22
C PHE A 75 15.65 5.25 6.33
N ARG A 76 15.75 6.54 6.68
CA ARG A 76 16.60 7.52 5.99
C ARG A 76 18.09 7.22 6.15
N THR A 77 18.52 6.74 7.32
CA THR A 77 19.94 6.42 7.59
C THR A 77 20.39 5.08 7.04
N MET A 78 19.45 4.17 6.73
CA MET A 78 19.75 2.91 6.06
C MET A 78 20.39 3.13 4.68
N THR A 79 21.21 2.17 4.26
CA THR A 79 21.66 2.04 2.88
C THR A 79 20.49 1.65 1.96
N PRO A 80 20.60 1.93 0.64
CA PRO A 80 19.59 1.44 -0.32
C PRO A 80 19.37 -0.07 -0.26
N ASP A 81 20.44 -0.85 -0.01
CA ASP A 81 20.35 -2.30 0.12
C ASP A 81 19.56 -2.72 1.37
N GLU A 82 19.77 -2.04 2.50
CA GLU A 82 19.01 -2.29 3.75
C GLU A 82 17.54 -1.91 3.59
N ARG A 83 17.24 -0.72 3.02
CA ARG A 83 15.86 -0.31 2.72
C ARG A 83 15.16 -1.30 1.82
N ARG A 84 15.82 -1.75 0.77
CA ARG A 84 15.29 -2.75 -0.16
C ARG A 84 14.99 -4.08 0.54
N ASN A 85 15.87 -4.52 1.43
CA ASN A 85 15.65 -5.75 2.21
C ASN A 85 14.41 -5.66 3.11
N LEU A 86 14.02 -4.46 3.54
CA LEU A 86 12.76 -4.28 4.29
C LEU A 86 11.54 -4.70 3.47
N PHE A 87 11.57 -4.48 2.15
CA PHE A 87 10.49 -4.76 1.21
C PHE A 87 10.76 -6.03 0.38
N TRP A 88 11.56 -6.96 0.91
CA TRP A 88 11.89 -8.19 0.20
C TRP A 88 10.63 -9.00 -0.12
N GLY A 89 10.37 -9.20 -1.41
CA GLY A 89 9.20 -9.92 -1.90
C GLY A 89 8.02 -9.03 -2.31
N SER A 90 8.12 -7.71 -2.15
CA SER A 90 7.19 -6.79 -2.79
C SER A 90 7.36 -6.84 -4.31
N ASP A 91 6.24 -6.98 -5.01
CA ASP A 91 6.13 -6.83 -6.47
C ASP A 91 5.77 -5.38 -6.86
N ARG A 92 5.56 -4.49 -5.89
CA ARG A 92 5.18 -3.09 -6.08
C ARG A 92 6.39 -2.17 -6.19
N GLN A 93 7.12 -2.33 -7.29
CA GLN A 93 8.25 -1.48 -7.68
C GLN A 93 7.89 0.01 -7.71
N ASP A 94 6.70 0.30 -8.22
CA ASP A 94 6.11 1.63 -8.33
C ASP A 94 5.92 2.28 -6.94
N PHE A 95 5.36 1.53 -6.00
CA PHE A 95 5.12 2.00 -4.65
C PHE A 95 6.41 2.18 -3.85
N PHE A 96 7.34 1.22 -3.91
CA PHE A 96 8.63 1.34 -3.24
C PHE A 96 9.41 2.55 -3.75
N ARG A 97 9.42 2.77 -5.07
CA ARG A 97 10.06 3.93 -5.69
C ARG A 97 9.45 5.25 -5.22
N HIS A 98 8.13 5.28 -5.08
CA HIS A 98 7.41 6.43 -4.55
C HIS A 98 7.74 6.67 -3.08
N LEU A 99 7.67 5.63 -2.26
CA LEU A 99 7.95 5.72 -0.83
C LEU A 99 9.38 6.21 -0.55
N THR A 100 10.37 5.68 -1.28
CA THR A 100 11.76 6.13 -1.16
C THR A 100 11.93 7.57 -1.61
N PHE A 101 11.32 7.98 -2.73
CA PHE A 101 11.32 9.39 -3.13
C PHE A 101 10.71 10.31 -2.06
N MET A 102 9.57 9.92 -1.46
CA MET A 102 8.90 10.71 -0.42
C MET A 102 9.70 10.80 0.89
N LEU A 103 10.37 9.73 1.30
CA LEU A 103 11.05 9.67 2.59
C LEU A 103 12.52 10.08 2.54
N THR A 104 13.22 9.84 1.43
CA THR A 104 14.66 10.09 1.29
C THR A 104 15.01 11.12 0.23
N GLY A 105 14.04 11.55 -0.59
CA GLY A 105 14.25 12.47 -1.72
C GLY A 105 14.85 11.80 -2.97
N THR A 106 15.24 10.53 -2.88
CA THR A 106 15.81 9.78 -4.01
C THR A 106 14.96 8.56 -4.33
N PRO A 107 14.44 8.42 -5.56
CA PRO A 107 13.69 7.23 -5.95
C PRO A 107 14.63 6.03 -6.06
N GLU A 108 14.27 4.92 -5.41
CA GLU A 108 15.00 3.65 -5.48
C GLU A 108 14.17 2.56 -6.17
N HIS A 109 14.79 1.43 -6.51
CA HIS A 109 14.14 0.32 -7.20
C HIS A 109 14.40 -1.00 -6.45
N LEU A 110 13.42 -1.90 -6.37
CA LEU A 110 13.64 -3.24 -5.83
C LEU A 110 14.27 -4.10 -6.92
N TYR A 111 15.56 -4.40 -6.83
CA TYR A 111 16.26 -5.25 -7.82
C TYR A 111 16.07 -6.77 -7.58
N HIS A 112 14.94 -7.20 -7.02
CA HIS A 112 14.69 -8.61 -6.71
C HIS A 112 13.88 -9.33 -7.80
N ARG A 113 14.01 -10.67 -7.89
CA ARG A 113 13.61 -11.56 -9.00
C ARG A 113 12.36 -11.11 -9.79
N GLY A 114 12.46 -11.12 -11.13
CA GLY A 114 11.29 -11.04 -12.04
C GLY A 114 11.17 -9.81 -12.93
N TRP A 115 12.29 -9.26 -13.41
CA TRP A 115 12.29 -8.37 -14.57
C TRP A 115 11.81 -9.10 -15.83
#